data_AF-A0A8X6QCC0-F1
#
_entry.id   AF-A0A8X6QCC0-F1
#
_cell.length_a   1.000
_cell.length_b   1.000
_cell.length_c   1.000
_cell.angle_alpha   90.00
_cell.angle_beta   90.00
_cell.angle_gamma   90.00
#
_symmetry.space_group_name_H-M   'P 1'
#
loop_
_entity.id
_entity.type
_entity.pdbx_description
1 polymer ?
#
loop_
_entity_poly.entity_id
_entity_poly.type
_entity_poly.pdbx_seq_one_letter_code
_entity_poly.pdbx_strand_id
1 'polypeptide(L)'
;MNKYSTDVRVFIVLQMARCDENVKAVQRAWQEKFHNKNWPNKRSMVRLYAKFKRTGSVEDDKLWLQPLLLWSQMVQNRSLTTLSLPIRPDL
;
A
#
# COMPACT_ATOMS: atom_id res chain seq x y z
N MET A 1 -6.04 9.38 -17.45
CA MET A 1 -6.99 10.15 -16.62
C MET A 1 -7.39 9.27 -15.44
N ASN A 2 -6.80 9.50 -14.27
CA ASN A 2 -7.03 8.67 -13.09
C ASN A 2 -8.39 9.03 -12.48
N LYS A 3 -9.32 8.06 -12.43
CA LYS A 3 -10.72 8.22 -11.99
C LYS A 3 -10.87 8.55 -10.48
N TYR A 4 -9.78 8.50 -9.72
CA TYR A 4 -9.78 8.61 -8.26
C TYR A 4 -8.79 9.68 -7.79
N SER A 5 -9.12 10.39 -6.71
CA SER A 5 -8.20 11.32 -6.03
C SER A 5 -6.90 10.63 -5.60
N THR A 6 -5.81 11.38 -5.43
CA THR A 6 -4.54 10.89 -4.91
C THR A 6 -4.71 10.16 -3.57
N ASP A 7 -5.52 10.69 -2.64
CA ASP A 7 -5.77 10.06 -1.34
C ASP A 7 -6.36 8.66 -1.45
N VAL A 8 -7.28 8.47 -2.39
CA VAL A 8 -7.92 7.17 -2.65
C VAL A 8 -6.89 6.20 -3.22
N ARG A 9 -6.04 6.65 -4.14
CA ARG A 9 -4.99 5.83 -4.76
C ARG A 9 -3.94 5.40 -3.72
N VAL A 10 -3.50 6.33 -2.86
CA VAL A 10 -2.59 6.04 -1.73
C VAL A 10 -3.21 5.04 -0.77
N PHE A 11 -4.47 5.23 -0.40
CA PHE A 11 -5.18 4.30 0.48
C PHE A 11 -5.21 2.88 -0.10
N ILE A 12 -5.56 2.74 -1.38
CA ILE A 12 -5.64 1.43 -2.05
C ILE A 12 -4.27 0.74 -2.04
N VAL A 13 -3.19 1.43 -2.40
CA VAL A 13 -1.84 0.83 -2.37
C VAL A 13 -1.46 0.39 -0.97
N LEU A 14 -1.70 1.26 0.03
CA LEU A 14 -1.33 0.97 1.41
C LEU A 14 -2.07 -0.27 1.93
N GLN A 15 -3.37 -0.36 1.66
CA GLN A 15 -4.16 -1.50 2.10
C GLN A 15 -3.82 -2.78 1.31
N MET A 16 -3.53 -2.68 0.00
CA MET A 16 -3.06 -3.82 -0.80
C MET A 16 -1.73 -4.36 -0.26
N ALA A 17 -0.80 -3.49 0.15
CA ALA A 17 0.45 -3.91 0.77
C ALA A 17 0.24 -4.52 2.15
N ARG A 18 -0.64 -3.94 2.98
CA ARG A 18 -0.93 -4.43 4.35
C ARG A 18 -1.70 -5.75 4.40
N CYS A 19 -2.47 -6.06 3.37
CA CYS A 19 -3.31 -7.25 3.30
C CYS A 19 -2.77 -8.32 2.35
N ASP A 20 -1.48 -8.29 2.00
CA ASP A 20 -0.86 -9.27 1.10
C ASP A 20 -1.64 -9.44 -0.22
N GLU A 21 -2.05 -8.33 -0.82
CA GLU A 21 -2.84 -8.26 -2.05
C GLU A 21 -4.26 -8.87 -1.94
N ASN A 22 -4.74 -9.15 -0.73
CA ASN A 22 -6.09 -9.67 -0.48
C ASN A 22 -7.16 -8.60 -0.70
N VAL A 23 -7.70 -8.56 -1.92
CA VAL A 23 -8.74 -7.61 -2.33
C VAL A 23 -9.97 -7.61 -1.41
N LYS A 24 -10.36 -8.75 -0.82
CA LYS A 24 -11.53 -8.80 0.09
C LYS A 24 -11.23 -8.06 1.41
N ALA A 25 -10.01 -8.17 1.93
CA ALA A 25 -9.59 -7.45 3.13
C ALA A 25 -9.51 -5.94 2.85
N VAL A 26 -8.95 -5.54 1.70
CA VAL A 26 -8.93 -4.13 1.26
C VAL A 26 -10.35 -3.58 1.09
N GLN A 27 -11.29 -4.39 0.59
CA GLN A 27 -12.70 -4.01 0.46
C GLN A 27 -13.37 -3.75 1.80
N ARG A 28 -13.08 -4.57 2.82
CA ARG A 28 -13.58 -4.35 4.18
C ARG A 28 -13.03 -3.06 4.78
N ALA A 29 -11.72 -2.84 4.71
CA ALA A 29 -11.07 -1.62 5.19
C ALA A 29 -11.61 -0.36 4.48
N TRP A 30 -11.97 -0.47 3.19
CA TRP A 30 -12.60 0.61 2.46
C TRP A 30 -14.00 0.94 2.97
N GLN A 31 -14.83 -0.09 3.20
CA GLN A 31 -16.18 0.09 3.69
C GLN A 31 -16.17 0.78 5.06
N GLU A 32 -15.26 0.38 5.94
CA GLU A 32 -15.04 1.02 7.25
C GLU A 32 -14.61 2.49 7.11
N LYS A 33 -13.64 2.79 6.25
CA LYS A 33 -13.09 4.16 6.14
C LYS A 33 -14.02 5.12 5.40
N PHE A 34 -14.69 4.66 4.35
CA PHE A 34 -15.43 5.50 3.42
C PHE A 34 -16.95 5.34 3.51
N HIS A 35 -17.46 4.59 4.50
CA HIS A 35 -18.89 4.50 4.83
C HIS A 35 -19.76 4.28 3.58
N ASN A 36 -19.58 3.15 2.90
CA ASN A 36 -20.33 2.76 1.69
C ASN A 36 -20.14 3.61 0.42
N LYS A 37 -19.08 4.43 0.31
CA LYS A 37 -18.69 4.96 -1.02
C LYS A 37 -18.45 3.82 -2.01
N ASN A 38 -18.82 4.08 -3.27
CA ASN A 38 -18.64 3.15 -4.38
C ASN A 38 -17.24 2.54 -4.38
N TRP A 39 -17.20 1.21 -4.24
CA TRP A 39 -15.97 0.45 -4.25
C TRP A 39 -15.28 0.58 -5.61
N PRO A 40 -13.97 0.92 -5.64
CA PRO A 40 -13.22 0.97 -6.88
C PRO A 40 -13.25 -0.37 -7.62
N ASN A 41 -13.31 -0.31 -8.95
CA ASN A 41 -13.27 -1.51 -9.77
C ASN A 41 -12.01 -2.34 -9.45
N LYS A 42 -12.18 -3.63 -9.14
CA LYS A 42 -11.10 -4.56 -8.79
C LYS A 42 -9.91 -4.52 -9.75
N ARG A 43 -10.18 -4.52 -11.06
CA ARG A 43 -9.14 -4.48 -12.11
C ARG A 43 -8.32 -3.18 -12.04
N SER A 44 -8.96 -2.07 -11.69
CA SER A 44 -8.29 -0.77 -11.58
C SER A 44 -7.34 -0.75 -10.38
N MET A 45 -7.74 -1.30 -9.24
CA MET A 45 -6.89 -1.37 -8.05
C MET A 45 -5.67 -2.26 -8.26
N VAL A 46 -5.86 -3.44 -8.85
CA VAL A 46 -4.76 -4.36 -9.14
C VAL A 46 -3.77 -3.72 -10.11
N ARG A 47 -4.25 -3.01 -11.14
CA ARG A 47 -3.38 -2.26 -12.06
C ARG A 47 -2.62 -1.14 -11.34
N LEU A 48 -3.27 -0.43 -10.44
CA LEU A 48 -2.66 0.65 -9.67
C LEU A 48 -1.58 0.12 -8.73
N TYR A 49 -1.84 -1.00 -8.04
CA TYR A 49 -0.86 -1.64 -7.19
C TYR A 49 0.30 -2.25 -7.99
N ALA A 50 0.03 -2.87 -9.15
CA ALA A 50 1.07 -3.36 -10.05
C ALA A 50 1.95 -2.21 -10.59
N LYS A 51 1.35 -1.07 -10.94
CA LYS A 51 2.07 0.14 -11.33
C LYS A 51 2.97 0.63 -10.19
N PHE A 52 2.43 0.68 -8.97
CA PHE A 52 3.18 1.06 -7.78
C PHE A 52 4.38 0.12 -7.54
N LYS A 53 4.19 -1.21 -7.61
CA LYS A 53 5.30 -2.18 -7.49
C LYS A 53 6.41 -1.95 -8.53
N ARG A 54 6.08 -1.47 -9.73
CA ARG A 54 7.05 -1.21 -10.80
C ARG A 54 7.75 0.15 -10.70
N THR A 55 7.05 1.17 -10.19
CA THR A 55 7.48 2.58 -10.33
C THR A 55 7.65 3.31 -9.01
N GLY A 56 7.16 2.75 -7.90
CA GLY A 56 7.06 3.43 -6.61
C GLY A 56 6.05 4.58 -6.58
N SER A 57 5.26 4.79 -7.66
CA SER A 57 4.35 5.93 -7.79
C SER A 57 2.89 5.53 -7.98
N VAL A 58 2.00 6.31 -7.34
CA VAL A 58 0.54 6.25 -7.51
C VAL A 58 0.02 7.32 -8.48
N GLU A 59 0.87 8.27 -8.87
CA GLU A 59 0.53 9.36 -9.76
C GLU A 59 0.86 9.01 -11.22
N ASP A 60 0.13 9.59 -12.17
CA ASP A 60 0.42 9.43 -13.60
C ASP A 60 1.59 10.31 -14.04
N ASP A 61 1.74 11.45 -13.39
CA ASP A 61 2.78 12.42 -13.70
C ASP A 61 3.95 12.27 -12.73
N LYS A 62 5.16 12.28 -13.28
CA LYS A 62 6.42 12.12 -12.56
C LYS A 62 6.73 13.35 -11.71
N LEU A 63 6.00 13.61 -10.64
CA LEU A 63 6.34 14.70 -9.71
C LEU A 63 6.34 14.21 -8.26
N TRP A 64 7.55 13.87 -7.81
CA TRP A 64 8.05 13.84 -6.43
C TRP A 64 7.08 13.41 -5.32
N LEU A 65 7.10 12.11 -4.98
CA LEU A 65 6.70 11.65 -3.64
C LEU A 65 7.72 10.67 -3.07
N GLN A 66 8.87 11.21 -2.65
CA GLN A 66 9.84 10.53 -1.78
C GLN A 66 9.25 9.92 -0.48
N PRO A 67 8.17 10.45 0.13
CA PRO A 67 7.63 9.89 1.38
C PRO A 67 7.02 8.48 1.24
N LEU A 68 6.44 8.14 0.08
CA LEU A 68 5.78 6.84 -0.13
C LEU A 68 6.77 5.71 -0.43
N LEU A 69 7.90 6.02 -1.07
CA LEU A 69 9.00 5.07 -1.30
C LEU A 69 9.64 4.64 0.03
N LEU A 70 9.93 5.61 0.91
CA LEU A 70 10.50 5.35 2.24
C LEU A 70 9.55 4.48 3.09
N TRP A 71 8.24 4.73 3.01
CA TRP A 71 7.22 3.94 3.70
C TRP A 71 7.02 2.55 3.10
N SER A 72 7.08 2.40 1.77
CA SER A 72 7.09 1.08 1.12
C SER A 72 8.26 0.23 1.61
N GLN A 73 9.45 0.83 1.68
CA GLN A 73 10.64 0.18 2.24
C GLN A 73 10.47 -0.16 3.72
N MET A 74 9.83 0.69 4.53
CA MET A 74 9.50 0.33 5.92
C MET A 74 8.51 -0.82 6.03
N VAL A 75 7.45 -0.85 5.23
CA VAL A 75 6.46 -1.94 5.23
C VAL A 75 7.09 -3.26 4.77
N GLN A 76 7.96 -3.22 3.75
CA GLN A 76 8.68 -4.41 3.28
C GLN A 76 9.76 -4.87 4.28
N ASN A 77 10.50 -3.96 4.93
CA ASN A 77 11.50 -4.31 5.96
C ASN A 77 10.88 -4.81 7.26
N ARG A 78 9.62 -4.46 7.57
CA ARG A 78 8.93 -4.98 8.76
C ARG A 78 8.61 -6.48 8.65
N SER A 79 8.66 -7.06 7.45
CA SER A 79 8.51 -8.51 7.23
C SER A 79 9.81 -9.29 7.55
N LEU A 80 10.98 -8.63 7.61
CA LEU A 80 12.28 -9.27 7.88
C LEU A 80 12.85 -9.00 9.28
N THR A 81 12.13 -8.31 10.17
CA THR A 81 12.64 -7.96 11.52
C THR A 81 12.09 -8.81 12.67
N THR A 82 11.43 -9.94 12.38
CA THR A 82 10.98 -10.88 13.44
C THR A 82 11.90 -12.09 13.60
N LEU A 83 13.10 -12.09 13.03
CA LEU A 83 14.13 -13.07 13.39
C LEU A 83 15.49 -12.38 13.44
N SER A 84 16.18 -12.53 14.57
CA SER A 84 17.54 -12.04 14.88
C SER A 84 17.61 -10.67 15.56
N LEU A 85 16.90 -10.49 16.68
CA LEU A 85 17.55 -9.79 17.79
C LEU A 85 18.65 -10.73 18.30
N PRO A 86 19.95 -10.36 18.27
CA PRO A 86 20.93 -11.11 19.01
C PRO A 86 20.61 -10.89 20.49
N ILE A 87 20.17 -11.96 21.15
CA ILE A 87 20.28 -12.06 22.60
C ILE A 87 21.73 -11.75 22.91
N ARG A 88 22.00 -10.64 23.60
CA ARG A 88 23.22 -10.48 24.38
C ARG A 88 22.99 -11.25 25.67
N PRO A 89 23.62 -12.41 25.90
CA PRO A 89 23.96 -12.77 27.25
C PRO A 89 25.29 -12.06 27.54
N ASP A 90 25.32 -11.13 28.48
CA ASP A 90 26.57 -10.94 29.21
C ASP A 90 26.29 -10.46 30.63
N LEU A 91 27.18 -10.95 31.50
CA LEU A 91 27.13 -11.14 32.95
C LEU A 91 26.60 -9.96 33.79
#